data_AF-A0A370L1P4-F1
#
_entry.id   AF-A0A370L1P4-F1
#
_cell.length_a   1.000
_cell.length_b   1.000
_cell.length_c   1.000
_cell.angle_alpha   90.00
_cell.angle_beta   90.00
_cell.angle_gamma   90.00
#
_symmetry.space_group_name_H-M   'P 1'
#
loop_
_entity.id
_entity.type
_entity.pdbx_description
1 polymer ?
#
loop_
_entity_poly.entity_id
_entity_poly.type
_entity_poly.pdbx_seq_one_letter_code
_entity_poly.pdbx_strand_id
1 'polypeptide(L)'
;MPCLFGARTAALACLLALPLGACVSSSNPSAGRAAEFANLVSRSTACRAGNPRANTLEQFLATERTRGATAEQLASARSTYITVSEADTINQGVKPQACTADERVELKARMAKVRAGNFDF
;
A
#
# COMPACT_ATOMS: atom_id res chain seq x y z
N MET A 1 -45.49 38.10 -27.03
CA MET A 1 -44.40 38.15 -28.04
C MET A 1 -43.21 38.87 -27.41
N PRO A 2 -41.95 38.39 -27.50
CA PRO A 2 -41.45 37.02 -27.55
C PRO A 2 -40.53 36.68 -26.36
N CYS A 3 -40.25 35.38 -26.25
CA CYS A 3 -39.51 34.67 -25.22
C CYS A 3 -38.02 35.05 -25.12
N LEU A 4 -37.54 35.25 -23.88
CA LEU A 4 -36.13 35.15 -23.50
C LEU A 4 -35.94 33.88 -22.65
N PHE A 5 -36.03 32.72 -23.29
CA PHE A 5 -35.64 31.42 -22.71
C PHE A 5 -34.61 30.77 -23.63
N GLY A 6 -33.39 31.31 -23.65
CA GLY A 6 -32.37 30.84 -24.59
C GLY A 6 -30.93 30.88 -24.09
N ALA A 7 -30.69 31.12 -22.80
CA ALA A 7 -29.33 31.32 -22.30
C ALA A 7 -28.92 30.38 -21.14
N ARG A 8 -29.77 29.44 -20.70
CA ARG A 8 -29.48 28.61 -19.53
C ARG A 8 -29.28 27.12 -19.78
N THR A 9 -29.54 26.63 -20.99
CA THR A 9 -29.40 25.20 -21.31
C THR A 9 -28.02 24.81 -21.85
N ALA A 10 -27.19 25.78 -22.27
CA ALA A 10 -25.86 25.50 -22.81
C ALA A 10 -24.77 25.23 -21.75
N ALA A 11 -25.03 25.49 -20.47
CA ALA A 11 -24.05 25.29 -19.40
C ALA A 11 -24.04 23.86 -18.82
N LEU A 12 -25.06 23.05 -19.08
CA LEU A 12 -25.18 21.70 -18.53
C LEU A 12 -24.63 20.59 -19.44
N ALA A 13 -24.33 20.89 -20.70
CA ALA A 13 -23.82 19.89 -21.65
C ALA A 13 -22.31 19.63 -21.52
N CYS A 14 -21.53 20.56 -20.94
CA CYS A 14 -20.09 20.36 -20.74
C CYS A 14 -19.74 19.55 -19.48
N LEU A 15 -20.70 19.19 -18.63
CA LEU A 15 -20.47 18.34 -17.47
C LEU A 15 -20.60 16.84 -17.77
N LEU A 16 -21.07 16.47 -18.96
CA LEU A 16 -21.23 15.07 -19.40
C LEU A 16 -20.08 14.58 -20.29
N ALA A 17 -19.06 15.42 -20.51
CA ALA A 17 -17.88 15.12 -21.32
C ALA A 17 -16.59 15.11 -20.50
N LEU A 18 -16.67 14.85 -19.19
CA LEU A 18 -15.53 14.30 -18.47
C LEU A 18 -15.57 12.79 -18.67
N PRO A 19 -14.73 12.23 -19.56
CA PRO A 19 -14.55 10.79 -19.56
C PRO A 19 -13.95 10.44 -18.21
N LEU A 20 -14.80 9.90 -17.35
CA LEU A 20 -14.49 8.71 -16.56
C LEU A 20 -13.04 8.73 -16.05
N GLY A 21 -12.78 9.50 -15.00
CA GLY A 21 -11.63 9.30 -14.09
C GLY A 21 -11.63 7.92 -13.40
N ALA A 22 -12.37 6.95 -13.94
CA ALA A 22 -12.52 5.57 -13.50
C ALA A 22 -11.45 4.64 -14.12
N CYS A 23 -10.39 5.18 -14.72
CA CYS A 23 -9.25 4.39 -15.21
C CYS A 23 -8.03 4.42 -14.27
N VAL A 24 -8.13 4.94 -13.04
CA VAL A 24 -7.13 4.71 -11.99
C VAL A 24 -7.70 3.77 -10.95
N SER A 25 -8.09 2.59 -11.40
CA SER A 25 -8.38 1.44 -10.54
C SER A 25 -7.99 0.15 -11.26
N SER A 26 -6.85 0.15 -11.98
CA SER A 26 -6.04 -1.06 -11.90
C SER A 26 -5.61 -1.17 -10.45
N SER A 27 -6.46 -1.77 -9.61
CA SER A 27 -6.09 -2.16 -8.25
C SER A 27 -4.73 -2.85 -8.40
N ASN A 28 -3.67 -2.25 -7.86
CA ASN A 28 -2.37 -2.88 -7.84
C ASN A 28 -2.32 -3.67 -6.53
N PRO A 29 -2.76 -4.95 -6.52
CA PRO A 29 -2.80 -5.73 -5.29
C PRO A 29 -1.40 -5.89 -4.68
N SER A 30 -0.35 -5.84 -5.52
CA SER A 30 1.04 -5.87 -5.06
C SER A 30 1.41 -4.64 -4.24
N ALA A 31 0.87 -3.45 -4.58
CA ALA A 31 1.06 -2.24 -3.77
C ALA A 31 0.32 -2.33 -2.43
N GLY A 32 -0.91 -2.86 -2.41
CA GLY A 32 -1.65 -3.11 -1.17
C GLY A 32 -0.90 -4.05 -0.24
N ARG A 33 -0.48 -5.22 -0.74
CA ARG A 33 0.33 -6.18 0.04
C ARG A 33 1.68 -5.62 0.46
N ALA A 34 2.30 -4.76 -0.35
CA ALA A 34 3.54 -4.08 0.01
C ALA A 34 3.36 -3.10 1.17
N ALA A 35 2.23 -2.38 1.23
CA ALA A 35 1.89 -1.52 2.35
C ALA A 35 1.68 -2.34 3.64
N GLU A 36 0.93 -3.45 3.55
CA GLU A 36 0.76 -4.37 4.68
C GLU A 36 2.07 -4.97 5.17
N PHE A 37 2.95 -5.35 4.24
CA PHE A 37 4.27 -5.84 4.56
C PHE A 37 5.13 -4.78 5.25
N ALA A 38 5.14 -3.53 4.77
CA ALA A 38 5.86 -2.41 5.38
C ALA A 38 5.35 -2.13 6.81
N ASN A 39 4.02 -2.07 6.99
CA ASN A 39 3.40 -1.89 8.31
C ASN A 39 3.78 -3.02 9.28
N LEU A 40 3.78 -4.28 8.81
CA LEU A 40 4.21 -5.42 9.63
C LEU A 40 5.68 -5.30 10.04
N VAL A 41 6.58 -4.93 9.12
CA VAL A 41 8.00 -4.74 9.42
C VAL A 41 8.17 -3.63 10.46
N SER A 42 7.60 -2.46 10.20
CA SER A 42 7.60 -1.30 11.10
C SER A 42 7.11 -1.67 12.50
N ARG A 43 5.96 -2.32 12.60
CA ARG A 43 5.41 -2.71 13.91
C ARG A 43 6.30 -3.76 14.59
N SER A 44 6.83 -4.72 13.84
CA SER A 44 7.72 -5.75 14.36
C SER A 44 9.05 -5.19 14.87
N THR A 45 9.63 -4.20 14.18
CA THR A 45 10.88 -3.55 14.59
C THR A 45 10.64 -2.72 15.85
N ALA A 46 9.59 -1.89 15.87
CA ALA A 46 9.19 -1.08 17.02
C ALA A 46 8.95 -1.95 18.27
N CYS A 47 8.28 -3.09 18.12
CA CYS A 47 7.98 -4.02 19.22
C CYS A 47 9.14 -4.95 19.61
N ARG A 48 10.30 -4.85 18.95
CA ARG A 48 11.43 -5.81 19.07
C ARG A 48 10.98 -7.27 18.84
N ALA A 49 9.99 -7.46 17.98
CA ALA A 49 9.45 -8.75 17.58
C ALA A 49 10.22 -9.37 16.40
N GLY A 50 11.14 -8.60 15.80
CA GLY A 50 12.09 -9.08 14.80
C GLY A 50 12.20 -8.14 13.61
N ASN A 51 13.30 -8.26 12.88
CA ASN A 51 13.57 -7.53 11.65
C ASN A 51 13.48 -8.44 10.42
N PRO A 52 13.13 -7.92 9.24
CA PRO A 52 13.30 -8.64 7.98
C PRO A 52 14.78 -8.93 7.70
N ARG A 53 15.06 -9.88 6.81
CA ARG A 53 16.41 -10.08 6.28
C ARG A 53 16.67 -9.05 5.17
N ALA A 54 17.94 -8.81 4.86
CA ALA A 54 18.33 -7.87 3.80
C ALA A 54 17.68 -8.17 2.44
N ASN A 55 17.41 -9.44 2.14
CA ASN A 55 16.80 -9.88 0.89
C ASN A 55 15.27 -10.07 0.95
N THR A 56 14.61 -9.79 2.08
CA THR A 56 13.17 -10.08 2.24
C THR A 56 12.31 -9.27 1.26
N LEU A 57 12.66 -8.02 0.96
CA LEU A 57 11.94 -7.23 -0.05
C LEU A 57 12.05 -7.85 -1.46
N GLU A 58 13.24 -8.33 -1.84
CA GLU A 58 13.41 -8.99 -3.13
C GLU A 58 12.66 -10.33 -3.20
N GLN A 59 12.60 -11.07 -2.09
CA GLN A 59 11.79 -12.28 -1.99
C GLN A 59 10.29 -11.99 -2.10
N PHE A 60 9.83 -10.90 -1.49
CA PHE A 60 8.44 -10.43 -1.64
C PHE A 60 8.15 -10.09 -3.11
N LEU A 61 9.00 -9.31 -3.78
CA LEU A 61 8.82 -8.94 -5.18
C LEU A 61 8.91 -10.16 -6.12
N ALA A 62 9.75 -11.15 -5.79
CA ALA A 62 9.78 -12.42 -6.50
C ALA A 62 8.46 -13.18 -6.35
N THR A 63 7.87 -13.19 -5.15
CA THR A 63 6.56 -13.81 -4.89
C THR A 63 5.43 -13.07 -5.62
N GLU A 64 5.47 -11.75 -5.68
CA GLU A 64 4.49 -10.99 -6.47
C GLU A 64 4.63 -11.27 -7.98
N ARG A 65 5.86 -11.47 -8.46
CA ARG A 65 6.10 -11.88 -9.85
C ARG A 65 5.52 -13.26 -10.15
N THR A 66 5.65 -14.23 -9.24
CA THR A 66 5.02 -15.55 -9.42
C THR A 66 3.49 -15.49 -9.33
N ARG A 67 2.93 -14.48 -8.63
CA ARG A 67 1.50 -14.13 -8.64
C ARG A 67 1.06 -13.42 -9.93
N GLY A 68 1.96 -13.18 -10.89
CA GLY A 68 1.65 -12.58 -12.19
C GLY A 68 1.73 -11.05 -12.24
N ALA A 69 2.35 -10.41 -11.25
CA ALA A 69 2.51 -8.95 -11.25
C ALA A 69 3.39 -8.47 -12.42
N THR A 70 2.95 -7.40 -13.10
CA THR A 70 3.73 -6.74 -14.16
C THR A 70 4.92 -5.97 -13.60
N ALA A 71 5.85 -5.54 -14.45
CA ALA A 71 7.00 -4.74 -14.03
C ALA A 71 6.58 -3.42 -13.36
N GLU A 72 5.54 -2.76 -13.88
CA GLU A 72 4.97 -1.52 -13.34
C GLU A 72 4.35 -1.77 -11.97
N GLN A 73 3.63 -2.89 -11.80
CA GLN A 73 3.04 -3.27 -10.52
C GLN A 73 4.11 -3.57 -9.47
N LEU A 74 5.18 -4.25 -9.84
CA LEU A 74 6.34 -4.52 -8.97
C LEU A 74 7.09 -3.24 -8.59
N ALA A 75 7.27 -2.32 -9.55
CA ALA A 75 7.88 -1.02 -9.29
C ALA A 75 7.02 -0.18 -8.33
N SER A 76 5.71 -0.15 -8.56
CA SER A 76 4.76 0.49 -7.64
C SER A 76 4.76 -0.16 -6.27
N ALA A 77 4.79 -1.49 -6.17
CA ALA A 77 4.89 -2.20 -4.89
C ALA A 77 6.16 -1.86 -4.11
N ARG A 78 7.32 -1.83 -4.80
CA ARG A 78 8.59 -1.38 -4.21
C ARG A 78 8.49 0.05 -3.69
N SER A 79 7.97 0.97 -4.50
CA SER A 79 7.79 2.37 -4.11
C SER A 79 6.90 2.48 -2.88
N THR A 80 5.76 1.77 -2.85
CA THR A 80 4.84 1.77 -1.72
C THR A 80 5.51 1.24 -0.45
N TYR A 81 6.23 0.12 -0.53
CA TYR A 81 6.94 -0.43 0.63
C TYR A 81 7.92 0.59 1.24
N ILE A 82 8.71 1.27 0.39
CA ILE A 82 9.70 2.27 0.82
C ILE A 82 8.99 3.46 1.48
N THR A 83 8.01 4.07 0.79
CA THR A 83 7.29 5.25 1.29
C THR A 83 6.61 4.98 2.63
N VAL A 84 5.94 3.83 2.78
CA VAL A 84 5.29 3.47 4.04
C VAL A 84 6.33 3.22 5.13
N SER A 85 7.42 2.50 4.83
CA SER A 85 8.50 2.24 5.80
C SER A 85 9.16 3.53 6.31
N GLU A 86 9.38 4.51 5.43
CA GLU A 86 9.92 5.82 5.77
C GLU A 86 8.95 6.61 6.65
N ALA A 87 7.68 6.69 6.24
CA ALA A 87 6.64 7.38 7.01
C ALA A 87 6.50 6.79 8.42
N ASP A 88 6.49 5.47 8.52
CA ASP A 88 6.40 4.76 9.79
C ASP A 88 7.62 4.95 10.68
N THR A 89 8.82 4.96 10.09
CA THR A 89 10.06 5.23 10.83
C THR A 89 10.02 6.62 11.46
N ILE A 90 9.55 7.63 10.69
CA ILE A 90 9.35 8.99 11.19
C ILE A 90 8.31 9.00 12.31
N ASN A 91 7.16 8.36 12.09
CA ASN A 91 6.07 8.32 13.06
C ASN A 91 6.49 7.69 14.39
N GLN A 92 7.23 6.58 14.36
CA GLN A 92 7.76 5.93 15.57
C GLN A 92 8.84 6.77 16.26
N GLY A 93 9.60 7.58 15.52
CA GLY A 93 10.54 8.54 16.09
C GLY A 93 9.86 9.71 16.80
N VAL A 94 8.74 10.20 16.27
CA VAL A 94 7.97 11.32 16.84
C VAL A 94 7.11 10.86 18.02
N LYS A 95 6.37 9.76 17.86
CA LYS A 95 5.47 9.21 18.88
C LYS A 95 5.60 7.69 18.92
N PRO A 96 6.56 7.16 19.69
CA PRO A 96 6.71 5.72 19.88
C PRO A 96 5.41 5.10 20.40
N GLN A 97 4.98 4.03 19.75
CA GLN A 97 3.78 3.30 20.15
C GLN A 97 4.17 2.10 21.01
N ALA A 98 3.60 1.99 22.21
CA ALA A 98 3.82 0.85 23.10
C ALA A 98 3.33 -0.46 22.47
N CYS A 99 3.93 -1.59 22.87
CA CYS A 99 3.52 -2.92 22.42
C CYS A 99 3.18 -3.82 23.60
N THR A 100 2.08 -4.55 23.49
CA THR A 100 1.68 -5.55 24.49
C THR A 100 2.50 -6.83 24.33
N ALA A 101 2.45 -7.70 25.35
CA ALA A 101 3.12 -9.00 25.27
C ALA A 101 2.49 -9.88 24.17
N ASP A 102 1.17 -9.92 24.09
CA ASP A 102 0.43 -10.73 23.11
C ASP A 102 0.69 -10.26 21.68
N GLU A 103 0.67 -8.95 21.44
CA GLU A 103 1.02 -8.37 20.16
C GLU A 103 2.45 -8.76 19.75
N ARG A 104 3.42 -8.70 20.67
CA ARG A 104 4.80 -9.10 20.38
C ARG A 104 4.89 -10.57 19.97
N VAL A 105 4.11 -11.45 20.60
CA VAL A 105 4.06 -12.88 20.25
C VAL A 105 3.49 -13.07 18.85
N GLU A 106 2.40 -12.39 18.52
CA GLU A 106 1.80 -12.44 17.18
C GLU A 106 2.76 -11.93 16.10
N LEU A 107 3.36 -10.76 16.33
CA LEU A 107 4.32 -10.16 15.41
C LEU A 107 5.52 -11.08 15.19
N LYS A 108 6.06 -11.71 16.24
CA LYS A 108 7.14 -12.70 16.12
C LYS A 108 6.74 -13.86 15.19
N ALA A 109 5.52 -14.39 15.34
CA ALA A 109 5.03 -15.49 14.52
C ALA A 109 4.87 -15.06 13.05
N ARG A 110 4.28 -13.89 12.79
CA ARG A 110 4.15 -13.34 11.44
C ARG A 110 5.51 -13.07 10.79
N MET A 111 6.45 -12.54 11.57
CA MET A 111 7.80 -12.24 11.08
C MET A 111 8.64 -13.48 10.82
N ALA A 112 8.41 -14.57 11.56
CA ALA A 112 8.98 -15.88 11.25
C ALA A 112 8.50 -16.42 9.89
N LYS A 113 7.20 -16.30 9.57
CA LYS A 113 6.65 -16.70 8.26
C LYS A 113 7.27 -15.91 7.10
N VAL A 114 7.37 -14.59 7.26
CA VAL A 114 8.00 -13.72 6.26
C VAL A 114 9.47 -14.08 6.03
N ARG A 115 10.24 -14.37 7.09
CA ARG A 115 11.63 -14.84 6.95
C ARG A 115 11.73 -16.22 6.29
N ALA A 116 10.68 -17.02 6.34
CA ALA A 116 10.59 -18.27 5.59
C ALA A 116 10.14 -18.05 4.12
N GLY A 117 9.91 -16.80 3.70
CA GLY A 117 9.47 -16.47 2.35
C GLY A 117 7.96 -16.60 2.13
N ASN A 118 7.17 -16.72 3.20
CA ASN A 118 5.72 -16.69 3.10
C ASN A 118 5.23 -15.23 3.23
N PHE A 119 4.54 -14.76 2.18
CA PHE A 119 3.97 -13.41 2.06
C PHE A 119 2.46 -13.46 1.82
N ASP A 120 1.77 -14.36 2.51
CA ASP A 120 0.32 -14.45 2.52
C ASP A 120 -0.22 -13.40 3.51
N PHE A 121 -0.55 -12.25 2.94
CA PHE A 121 -1.23 -11.14 3.57
C PHE A 121 -2.67 -11.12 3.07
#